data_AF-G0L1C0-F1
#
_entry.id   AF-G0L1C0-F1
#
_cell.length_a   1.000
_cell.length_b   1.000
_cell.length_c   1.000
_cell.angle_alpha   90.00
_cell.angle_beta   90.00
_cell.angle_gamma   90.00
#
_symmetry.space_group_name_H-M   'P 1'
#
loop_
_entity.id
_entity.type
_entity.pdbx_description
1 polymer ?
#
loop_
_entity_poly.entity_id
_entity_poly.type
_entity_poly.pdbx_seq_one_letter_code
_entity_poly.pdbx_strand_id
1 'polypeptide(L)'
;MKLFRTLFAFCYVLLLPIAGISQSKTYTDPKPSTGIQCQQWEVIDVVFPVNKRPKAPFEVVATAQVTDGKQTQQIPLFYNGKGTWVLRYSSGVMGDKSFLITSELKGLNGKKGKITVVKNQKSDRHGGIVLNKDNPRHLFYEDGSHYFNLAFECDWLFALDYGKEDMAKTKHLLSLLNEYRFNQVVMNVYSYDVSWPKDKRLAEHPEHEYGGREDIFPFLGSNSNPDYSSLNLDFFKHFDKVISEMHDQEIVSHLMIYVWNKLVSWPEMESEADNRYYDYIIKRYQAFPNIIWDVSKEALHKTRATAAYISERIERTRNLDSYDRLVSVHDYGFCRNHADEVDFISMQNWQHTLYQNMLNARNDFPNKPIFNIEHGGYEESPYVVFPGAYVNAEVCLRRNYMCLFAGGYTTYYWQGASWNALIHNPFEQPEDFKKPHFEYFTHMRKLFDSAPFENFEPNARYNGSGYNLTNEKDGIILIYTPKENHYTSAKVQVSKEFDYENATQQWFNTLTGELTPEEKYNMKELGFWDYRPWRYEADAILIIRNLKPKTK
;
A
#
# COMPACT_ATOMS: atom_id res chain seq x y z
N MET A 1 -32.97 -56.27 -4.23
CA MET A 1 -33.53 -54.94 -3.89
C MET A 1 -32.36 -53.96 -3.87
N LYS A 2 -32.34 -53.07 -4.89
CA LYS A 2 -31.47 -51.93 -5.23
C LYS A 2 -30.10 -51.75 -4.52
N LEU A 3 -29.03 -51.96 -5.31
CA LEU A 3 -27.74 -51.27 -5.18
C LEU A 3 -27.94 -49.76 -5.43
N PHE A 4 -27.44 -48.89 -4.54
CA PHE A 4 -27.21 -47.48 -4.83
C PHE A 4 -25.71 -47.25 -5.00
N ARG A 5 -25.29 -46.94 -6.23
CA ARG A 5 -23.98 -46.40 -6.56
C ARG A 5 -24.05 -44.88 -6.43
N THR A 6 -23.28 -44.31 -5.53
CA THR A 6 -23.07 -42.86 -5.43
C THR A 6 -22.00 -42.48 -6.46
N LEU A 7 -22.39 -41.74 -7.50
CA LEU A 7 -21.47 -41.18 -8.48
C LEU A 7 -20.89 -39.89 -7.90
N PHE A 8 -19.59 -39.88 -7.57
CA PHE A 8 -18.85 -38.64 -7.36
C PHE A 8 -18.47 -38.07 -8.73
N ALA A 9 -19.12 -36.98 -9.13
CA ALA A 9 -18.71 -36.21 -10.29
C ALA A 9 -17.52 -35.33 -9.88
N PHE A 10 -16.31 -35.75 -10.25
CA PHE A 10 -15.12 -34.90 -10.23
C PHE A 10 -15.25 -33.87 -11.36
N CYS A 11 -15.65 -32.65 -11.03
CA CYS A 11 -15.50 -31.51 -11.94
C CYS A 11 -14.00 -31.14 -11.98
N TYR A 12 -13.29 -31.65 -12.98
CA TYR A 12 -11.99 -31.10 -13.38
C TYR A 12 -12.22 -29.68 -13.91
N VAL A 13 -12.02 -28.68 -13.07
CA VAL A 13 -11.80 -27.31 -13.54
C VAL A 13 -10.42 -27.30 -14.17
N LEU A 14 -10.40 -27.28 -15.50
CA LEU A 14 -9.20 -27.00 -16.29
C LEU A 14 -8.75 -25.57 -15.98
N LEU A 15 -7.90 -25.41 -14.97
CA LEU A 15 -7.07 -24.23 -14.77
C LEU A 15 -6.08 -24.19 -15.94
N LEU A 16 -6.44 -23.47 -17.01
CA LEU A 16 -5.47 -23.02 -17.99
C LEU A 16 -4.48 -22.11 -17.25
N PRO A 17 -3.17 -22.41 -17.25
CA PRO A 17 -2.20 -21.47 -16.72
C PRO A 17 -2.19 -20.29 -17.69
N ILE A 18 -2.86 -19.20 -17.30
CA ILE A 18 -2.56 -17.91 -17.89
C ILE A 18 -1.14 -17.63 -17.40
N ALA A 19 -0.16 -17.93 -18.24
CA ALA A 19 1.19 -17.41 -18.08
C ALA A 19 1.07 -15.88 -18.22
N GLY A 20 0.67 -15.22 -17.14
CA GLY A 20 0.70 -13.78 -17.00
C GLY A 20 2.16 -13.38 -17.12
N ILE A 21 2.52 -12.85 -18.29
CA ILE A 21 3.77 -12.16 -18.48
C ILE A 21 3.65 -10.91 -17.61
N SER A 22 4.30 -10.95 -16.44
CA SER A 22 4.36 -9.88 -15.43
C SER A 22 5.21 -8.70 -15.92
N GLN A 23 5.03 -8.31 -17.18
CA GLN A 23 5.73 -7.20 -17.81
C GLN A 23 4.76 -6.40 -18.66
N SER A 24 4.84 -5.09 -18.50
CA SER A 24 4.16 -4.10 -19.32
C SER A 24 4.31 -4.39 -20.81
N LYS A 25 3.21 -4.22 -21.55
CA LYS A 25 3.21 -4.39 -23.01
C LYS A 25 4.23 -3.45 -23.64
N THR A 26 5.14 -4.02 -24.42
CA THR A 26 6.30 -3.29 -24.96
C THR A 26 6.17 -3.07 -26.47
N TYR A 27 6.46 -1.85 -26.92
CA TYR A 27 6.48 -1.42 -28.32
C TYR A 27 7.87 -0.89 -28.68
N THR A 28 8.64 -1.66 -29.45
CA THR A 28 10.03 -1.32 -29.80
C THR A 28 10.13 -0.56 -31.11
N ASP A 29 10.75 0.62 -31.07
CA ASP A 29 10.96 1.57 -32.18
C ASP A 29 9.75 1.70 -33.12
N PRO A 30 8.53 1.97 -32.60
CA PRO A 30 7.35 2.03 -33.43
C PRO A 30 7.47 3.16 -34.45
N LYS A 31 7.05 2.88 -35.69
CA LYS A 31 6.90 3.91 -36.71
C LYS A 31 5.78 4.86 -36.28
N PRO A 32 5.79 6.14 -36.73
CA PRO A 32 4.72 7.08 -36.39
C PRO A 32 3.29 6.62 -36.79
N SER A 33 3.18 5.70 -37.74
CA SER A 33 1.93 5.10 -38.19
C SER A 33 1.51 3.83 -37.43
N THR A 34 2.34 3.32 -36.53
CA THR A 34 2.01 2.13 -35.73
C THR A 34 0.92 2.48 -34.72
N GLY A 35 -0.19 1.73 -34.74
CA GLY A 35 -1.26 1.87 -33.75
C GLY A 35 -0.83 1.25 -32.42
N ILE A 36 -0.39 2.08 -31.47
CA ILE A 36 -0.17 1.68 -30.09
C ILE A 36 -1.51 1.78 -29.36
N GLN A 37 -1.88 0.75 -28.61
CA GLN A 37 -3.13 0.72 -27.86
C GLN A 37 -2.88 0.20 -26.44
N CYS A 38 -3.50 0.85 -25.46
CA CYS A 38 -3.57 0.39 -24.08
C CYS A 38 -4.96 0.65 -23.50
N GLN A 39 -5.33 -0.06 -22.45
CA GLN A 39 -6.53 0.22 -21.67
C GLN A 39 -6.29 1.35 -20.67
N GLN A 40 -7.36 1.98 -20.18
CA GLN A 40 -7.26 2.91 -19.06
C GLN A 40 -6.50 2.25 -17.91
N TRP A 41 -5.52 2.99 -17.37
CA TRP A 41 -4.65 2.59 -16.27
C TRP A 41 -3.70 1.41 -16.57
N GLU A 42 -3.73 0.81 -17.76
CA GLU A 42 -2.68 -0.13 -18.19
C GLU A 42 -1.35 0.61 -18.40
N VAL A 43 -0.26 -0.01 -17.97
CA VAL A 43 1.10 0.51 -18.18
C VAL A 43 1.72 -0.13 -19.42
N ILE A 44 2.23 0.70 -20.33
CA ILE A 44 2.94 0.26 -21.53
C ILE A 44 4.33 0.90 -21.63
N ASP A 45 5.25 0.19 -22.27
CA ASP A 45 6.61 0.68 -22.54
C ASP A 45 6.78 0.94 -24.05
N VAL A 46 7.17 2.16 -24.41
CA VAL A 46 7.60 2.49 -25.77
C VAL A 46 9.12 2.68 -25.78
N VAL A 47 9.82 1.79 -26.48
CA VAL A 47 11.28 1.64 -26.38
C VAL A 47 11.96 2.21 -27.62
N PHE A 48 12.97 3.05 -27.41
CA PHE A 48 13.72 3.75 -28.45
C PHE A 48 15.21 3.38 -28.40
N PRO A 49 15.68 2.50 -29.29
CA PRO A 49 17.11 2.23 -29.46
C PRO A 49 17.84 3.42 -30.09
N VAL A 50 19.04 3.71 -29.57
CA VAL A 50 19.95 4.74 -30.08
C VAL A 50 21.28 4.11 -30.41
N ASN A 51 21.67 4.20 -31.69
CA ASN A 51 22.90 3.58 -32.19
C ASN A 51 24.18 4.16 -31.55
N LYS A 52 24.24 5.49 -31.40
CA LYS A 52 25.40 6.17 -30.81
C LYS A 52 25.16 6.39 -29.31
N ARG A 53 25.76 5.53 -28.49
CA ARG A 53 25.62 5.60 -27.03
C ARG A 53 26.38 6.81 -26.46
N PRO A 54 25.75 7.64 -25.62
CA PRO A 54 26.43 8.69 -24.87
C PRO A 54 27.36 8.07 -23.81
N LYS A 55 28.32 8.87 -23.31
CA LYS A 55 29.23 8.44 -22.24
C LYS A 55 28.50 8.28 -20.89
N ALA A 56 27.55 9.17 -20.62
CA ALA A 56 26.78 9.26 -19.38
C ALA A 56 25.29 9.10 -19.74
N PRO A 57 24.77 7.86 -19.89
CA PRO A 57 23.44 7.62 -20.44
C PRO A 57 22.30 7.93 -19.46
N PHE A 58 22.54 7.94 -18.15
CA PHE A 58 21.52 8.25 -17.14
C PHE A 58 21.28 9.76 -17.00
N GLU A 59 22.24 10.55 -17.46
CA GLU A 59 22.29 12.01 -17.38
C GLU A 59 21.65 12.68 -18.60
N VAL A 60 21.33 11.89 -19.63
CA VAL A 60 20.65 12.38 -20.82
C VAL A 60 19.24 12.82 -20.46
N VAL A 61 18.93 14.09 -20.73
CA VAL A 61 17.58 14.62 -20.59
C VAL A 61 16.77 14.28 -21.84
N ALA A 62 15.75 13.45 -21.65
CA ALA A 62 14.78 13.12 -22.69
C ALA A 62 13.36 13.16 -22.11
N THR A 63 12.47 13.87 -22.77
CA THR A 63 11.06 13.99 -22.36
C THR A 63 10.13 13.72 -23.54
N ALA A 64 8.96 13.15 -23.26
CA ALA A 64 7.86 13.02 -24.21
C ALA A 64 6.77 14.02 -23.85
N GLN A 65 6.43 14.90 -24.79
CA GLN A 65 5.21 15.68 -24.71
C GLN A 65 4.07 14.82 -25.24
N VAL A 66 3.19 14.35 -24.34
CA VAL A 66 2.01 13.56 -24.68
C VAL A 66 0.77 14.44 -24.62
N THR A 67 -0.03 14.49 -25.68
CA THR A 67 -1.20 15.38 -25.76
C THR A 67 -2.40 14.72 -26.44
N ASP A 68 -3.59 15.06 -25.99
CA ASP A 68 -4.88 14.78 -26.65
C ASP A 68 -5.45 15.99 -27.41
N GLY A 69 -4.64 17.04 -27.59
CA GLY A 69 -5.04 18.30 -28.20
C GLY A 69 -5.71 19.29 -27.24
N LYS A 70 -6.04 18.89 -26.01
CA LYS A 70 -6.55 19.78 -24.95
C LYS A 70 -5.56 19.93 -23.79
N GLN A 71 -5.02 18.81 -23.34
CA GLN A 71 -4.04 18.74 -22.26
C GLN A 71 -2.73 18.19 -22.79
N THR A 72 -1.62 18.59 -22.14
CA THR A 72 -0.28 18.13 -22.47
C THR A 72 0.43 17.72 -21.19
N GLN A 73 0.94 16.50 -21.18
CA GLN A 73 1.73 15.91 -20.11
C GLN A 73 3.19 15.81 -20.59
N GLN A 74 4.17 16.20 -19.76
CA GLN A 74 5.59 16.14 -20.09
C GLN A 74 6.28 15.02 -19.31
N ILE A 75 6.39 13.84 -19.92
CA ILE A 75 6.84 12.64 -19.22
C ILE A 75 8.34 12.42 -19.47
N PRO A 76 9.18 12.26 -18.43
CA PRO A 76 10.57 11.94 -18.62
C PRO A 76 10.75 10.49 -19.13
N LEU A 77 11.70 10.29 -20.03
CA LEU A 77 12.16 8.96 -20.42
C LEU A 77 13.29 8.52 -19.49
N PHE A 78 13.48 7.21 -19.34
CA PHE A 78 14.61 6.65 -18.61
C PHE A 78 15.47 5.73 -19.49
N TYR A 79 16.77 5.69 -19.21
CA TYR A 79 17.70 4.77 -19.86
C TYR A 79 17.53 3.35 -19.31
N ASN A 80 17.42 2.34 -20.18
CA ASN A 80 17.18 0.94 -19.78
C ASN A 80 18.29 -0.02 -20.26
N GLY A 81 19.49 0.50 -20.50
CA GLY A 81 20.64 -0.30 -20.91
C GLY A 81 20.75 -0.48 -22.42
N LYS A 82 21.88 -1.04 -22.88
CA LYS A 82 22.13 -1.39 -24.29
C LYS A 82 21.85 -0.26 -25.31
N GLY A 83 21.86 1.01 -24.89
CA GLY A 83 21.52 2.14 -25.75
C GLY A 83 20.03 2.36 -25.97
N THR A 84 19.15 1.95 -25.05
CA THR A 84 17.69 2.13 -25.18
C THR A 84 17.14 3.09 -24.14
N TRP A 85 16.24 3.97 -24.57
CA TRP A 85 15.42 4.82 -23.69
C TRP A 85 13.97 4.39 -23.75
N VAL A 86 13.27 4.50 -22.64
CA VAL A 86 11.88 4.03 -22.51
C VAL A 86 10.99 5.20 -22.12
N LEU A 87 9.92 5.38 -22.90
CA LEU A 87 8.74 6.12 -22.47
C LEU A 87 7.78 5.10 -21.87
N ARG A 88 7.64 5.11 -20.53
CA ARG A 88 6.62 4.33 -19.85
C ARG A 88 5.36 5.18 -19.69
N TYR A 89 4.23 4.67 -20.15
CA TYR A 89 3.00 5.43 -20.28
C TYR A 89 1.79 4.71 -19.70
N SER A 90 0.94 5.46 -19.01
CA SER A 90 -0.40 5.07 -18.57
C SER A 90 -1.34 6.27 -18.68
N SER A 91 -2.66 6.06 -18.69
CA SER A 91 -3.62 7.16 -18.59
C SER A 91 -4.98 6.68 -18.11
N GLY A 92 -5.62 7.47 -17.26
CA GLY A 92 -7.04 7.32 -16.94
C GLY A 92 -7.96 7.95 -17.99
N VAL A 93 -7.45 8.72 -18.95
CA VAL A 93 -8.27 9.45 -19.94
C VAL A 93 -8.30 8.72 -21.28
N MET A 94 -9.46 8.16 -21.63
CA MET A 94 -9.69 7.51 -22.92
C MET A 94 -9.48 8.45 -24.12
N GLY A 95 -9.17 7.87 -25.27
CA GLY A 95 -9.07 8.55 -26.55
C GLY A 95 -7.67 8.51 -27.15
N ASP A 96 -7.51 9.20 -28.27
CA ASP A 96 -6.25 9.27 -28.99
C ASP A 96 -5.30 10.29 -28.37
N LYS A 97 -4.07 9.84 -28.13
CA LYS A 97 -2.94 10.63 -27.66
C LYS A 97 -1.88 10.64 -28.74
N SER A 98 -1.17 11.75 -28.87
CA SER A 98 0.05 11.85 -29.67
C SER A 98 1.22 12.21 -28.78
N PHE A 99 2.41 11.70 -29.11
CA PHE A 99 3.62 12.05 -28.38
C PHE A 99 4.73 12.56 -29.30
N LEU A 100 5.54 13.47 -28.79
CA LEU A 100 6.78 13.96 -29.41
C LEU A 100 7.91 13.94 -28.38
N ILE A 101 9.02 13.31 -28.72
CA ILE A 101 10.21 13.22 -27.87
C ILE A 101 11.14 14.40 -28.16
N THR A 102 11.56 15.07 -27.09
CA THR A 102 12.58 16.11 -27.09
C THR A 102 13.78 15.61 -26.29
N SER A 103 14.98 15.74 -26.86
CA SER A 103 16.23 15.29 -26.24
C SER A 103 17.44 15.89 -26.96
N GLU A 104 18.56 16.03 -26.26
CA GLU A 104 19.85 16.38 -26.90
C GLU A 104 20.41 15.27 -27.80
N LEU A 105 20.02 14.01 -27.55
CA LEU A 105 20.38 12.89 -28.42
C LEU A 105 19.61 12.91 -29.74
N LYS A 106 20.32 13.13 -30.85
CA LYS A 106 19.78 13.13 -32.22
C LYS A 106 18.97 11.88 -32.59
N GLY A 107 19.30 10.71 -32.01
CA GLY A 107 18.58 9.46 -32.27
C GLY A 107 17.22 9.36 -31.57
N LEU A 108 16.97 10.20 -30.57
CA LEU A 108 15.70 10.28 -29.82
C LEU A 108 14.90 11.52 -30.21
N ASN A 109 15.57 12.66 -30.41
CA ASN A 109 14.91 13.92 -30.67
C ASN A 109 14.02 13.86 -31.92
N GLY A 110 12.78 14.29 -31.80
CA GLY A 110 11.81 14.30 -32.89
C GLY A 110 11.12 12.94 -33.15
N LYS A 111 11.46 11.89 -32.38
CA LYS A 111 10.67 10.64 -32.41
C LYS A 111 9.24 10.94 -31.96
N LYS A 112 8.27 10.39 -32.66
CA LYS A 112 6.84 10.67 -32.43
C LYS A 112 5.97 9.48 -32.78
N GLY A 113 4.78 9.44 -32.19
CA GLY A 113 3.80 8.38 -32.43
C GLY A 113 2.43 8.73 -31.88
N LYS A 114 1.53 7.75 -31.92
CA LYS A 114 0.17 7.84 -31.39
C LYS A 114 -0.11 6.67 -30.47
N ILE A 115 -0.90 6.91 -29.42
CA ILE A 115 -1.36 5.93 -28.45
C ILE A 115 -2.87 6.10 -28.33
N THR A 116 -3.65 5.03 -28.51
CA THR A 116 -5.09 5.05 -28.25
C THR A 116 -5.39 4.39 -26.92
N VAL A 117 -5.94 5.16 -25.98
CA VAL A 117 -6.37 4.67 -24.67
C VAL A 117 -7.83 4.23 -24.78
N VAL A 118 -8.10 2.94 -24.56
CA VAL A 118 -9.45 2.38 -24.59
C VAL A 118 -9.98 2.12 -23.19
N LYS A 119 -11.27 1.82 -23.09
CA LYS A 119 -11.93 1.52 -21.83
C LYS A 119 -11.24 0.37 -21.09
N ASN A 120 -11.05 0.53 -19.79
CA ASN A 120 -10.60 -0.55 -18.90
C ASN A 120 -11.59 -1.74 -18.95
N GLN A 121 -11.05 -2.96 -19.07
CA GLN A 121 -11.82 -4.21 -19.08
C GLN A 121 -11.71 -4.99 -17.76
N LYS A 122 -10.77 -4.63 -16.88
CA LYS A 122 -10.54 -5.26 -15.59
C LYS A 122 -11.41 -4.60 -14.51
N SER A 123 -12.36 -5.33 -13.95
CA SER A 123 -13.42 -4.75 -13.08
C SER A 123 -12.93 -4.16 -11.76
N ASP A 124 -11.82 -4.66 -11.24
CA ASP A 124 -11.17 -4.30 -9.98
C ASP A 124 -10.02 -3.29 -10.17
N ARG A 125 -9.81 -2.79 -11.39
CA ARG A 125 -8.83 -1.74 -11.68
C ARG A 125 -9.49 -0.37 -11.67
N HIS A 126 -9.07 0.45 -10.72
CA HIS A 126 -9.69 1.73 -10.40
C HIS A 126 -8.80 2.95 -10.67
N GLY A 127 -7.54 2.73 -11.05
CA GLY A 127 -6.55 3.77 -11.31
C GLY A 127 -5.68 4.10 -10.12
N GLY A 128 -5.05 5.28 -10.16
CA GLY A 128 -4.15 5.74 -9.11
C GLY A 128 -4.86 6.15 -7.83
N ILE A 129 -4.12 6.20 -6.72
CA ILE A 129 -4.65 6.73 -5.46
C ILE A 129 -4.55 8.25 -5.49
N VAL A 130 -5.65 8.93 -5.14
CA VAL A 130 -5.81 10.38 -5.20
C VAL A 130 -6.51 10.92 -3.95
N LEU A 131 -6.35 12.22 -3.72
CA LEU A 131 -7.11 12.96 -2.71
C LEU A 131 -8.43 13.46 -3.30
N ASN A 132 -9.46 13.58 -2.46
CA ASN A 132 -10.74 14.19 -2.82
C ASN A 132 -10.99 15.43 -1.97
N LYS A 133 -11.22 16.59 -2.62
CA LYS A 133 -11.45 17.87 -1.92
C LYS A 133 -12.75 17.90 -1.12
N ASP A 134 -13.76 17.15 -1.56
CA ASP A 134 -15.05 17.07 -0.88
C ASP A 134 -15.00 16.10 0.32
N ASN A 135 -13.98 15.24 0.37
CA ASN A 135 -13.74 14.34 1.50
C ASN A 135 -12.23 14.19 1.81
N PRO A 136 -11.58 15.25 2.30
CA PRO A 136 -10.12 15.37 2.34
C PRO A 136 -9.44 14.50 3.39
N ARG A 137 -10.21 13.81 4.24
CA ARG A 137 -9.70 12.90 5.27
C ARG A 137 -9.55 11.45 4.79
N HIS A 138 -9.98 11.17 3.56
CA HIS A 138 -9.97 9.84 2.99
C HIS A 138 -9.23 9.80 1.66
N LEU A 139 -8.84 8.58 1.29
CA LEU A 139 -8.17 8.27 0.03
C LEU A 139 -9.19 7.71 -0.97
N PHE A 140 -8.98 7.98 -2.24
CA PHE A 140 -9.85 7.54 -3.34
C PHE A 140 -9.01 7.01 -4.48
N TYR A 141 -9.63 6.25 -5.36
CA TYR A 141 -9.06 5.94 -6.66
C TYR A 141 -9.42 7.03 -7.69
N GLU A 142 -8.68 7.09 -8.81
CA GLU A 142 -8.96 8.01 -9.92
C GLU A 142 -10.38 7.88 -10.50
N ASP A 143 -11.02 6.71 -10.39
CA ASP A 143 -12.42 6.50 -10.80
C ASP A 143 -13.47 7.04 -9.81
N GLY A 144 -13.01 7.55 -8.66
CA GLY A 144 -13.84 8.12 -7.59
C GLY A 144 -14.29 7.12 -6.52
N SER A 145 -14.00 5.82 -6.65
CA SER A 145 -14.28 4.85 -5.61
C SER A 145 -13.38 5.06 -4.38
N HIS A 146 -13.90 4.71 -3.20
CA HIS A 146 -13.14 4.87 -1.96
C HIS A 146 -11.97 3.88 -1.89
N TYR A 147 -10.79 4.39 -1.56
CA TYR A 147 -9.64 3.57 -1.24
C TYR A 147 -9.56 3.34 0.27
N PHE A 148 -10.19 2.26 0.72
CA PHE A 148 -10.04 1.79 2.10
C PHE A 148 -8.69 1.08 2.26
N ASN A 149 -7.66 1.85 2.59
CA ASN A 149 -6.29 1.37 2.74
C ASN A 149 -6.16 0.36 3.90
N LEU A 150 -5.87 -0.89 3.56
CA LEU A 150 -5.46 -1.96 4.45
C LEU A 150 -4.08 -2.45 4.00
N ALA A 151 -3.06 -1.87 4.63
CA ALA A 151 -1.67 -2.10 4.28
C ALA A 151 -1.09 -3.36 4.93
N PHE A 152 -0.10 -3.93 4.27
CA PHE A 152 0.75 -5.03 4.73
C PHE A 152 2.22 -4.59 4.67
N GLU A 153 2.97 -4.80 5.74
CA GLU A 153 4.41 -4.51 5.73
C GLU A 153 5.21 -5.63 5.06
N CYS A 154 6.01 -5.28 4.04
CA CYS A 154 6.95 -6.20 3.40
C CYS A 154 8.20 -5.46 2.85
N ASP A 155 9.09 -5.04 3.75
CA ASP A 155 10.28 -4.24 3.40
C ASP A 155 11.17 -4.86 2.30
N TRP A 156 11.32 -6.19 2.29
CA TRP A 156 12.21 -6.95 1.39
C TRP A 156 11.54 -7.54 0.16
N LEU A 157 10.33 -7.09 -0.22
CA LEU A 157 9.63 -7.64 -1.39
C LEU A 157 10.48 -7.57 -2.68
N PHE A 158 11.34 -6.55 -2.82
CA PHE A 158 12.29 -6.40 -3.93
C PHE A 158 13.29 -7.55 -4.08
N ALA A 159 13.49 -8.37 -3.05
CA ALA A 159 14.50 -9.43 -3.02
C ALA A 159 13.95 -10.82 -3.37
N LEU A 160 12.62 -11.01 -3.31
CA LEU A 160 11.98 -12.26 -3.73
C LEU A 160 12.24 -12.50 -5.21
N ASP A 161 12.62 -13.73 -5.57
CA ASP A 161 12.89 -14.14 -6.94
C ASP A 161 14.00 -13.33 -7.66
N TYR A 162 14.81 -12.56 -6.92
CA TYR A 162 15.93 -11.84 -7.52
C TYR A 162 16.91 -12.82 -8.17
N GLY A 163 17.27 -12.55 -9.42
CA GLY A 163 18.12 -13.43 -10.25
C GLY A 163 17.38 -14.64 -10.83
N LYS A 164 16.06 -14.76 -10.66
CA LYS A 164 15.22 -15.80 -11.27
C LYS A 164 14.47 -15.27 -12.50
N GLU A 165 14.13 -16.18 -13.40
CA GLU A 165 13.38 -15.85 -14.62
C GLU A 165 11.89 -15.65 -14.29
N ASP A 166 11.31 -16.61 -13.58
CA ASP A 166 9.96 -16.53 -13.02
C ASP A 166 9.89 -15.68 -11.75
N MET A 167 8.67 -15.30 -11.37
CA MET A 167 8.34 -14.51 -10.17
C MET A 167 7.44 -15.34 -9.24
N ALA A 168 7.71 -16.65 -9.10
CA ALA A 168 6.77 -17.57 -8.45
C ALA A 168 6.50 -17.21 -6.98
N LYS A 169 7.53 -16.86 -6.18
CA LYS A 169 7.36 -16.50 -4.77
C LYS A 169 6.64 -15.17 -4.61
N THR A 170 6.99 -14.20 -5.45
CA THR A 170 6.37 -12.87 -5.47
C THR A 170 4.89 -12.97 -5.83
N LYS A 171 4.57 -13.71 -6.90
CA LYS A 171 3.18 -14.00 -7.32
C LYS A 171 2.39 -14.66 -6.20
N HIS A 172 2.96 -15.69 -5.59
CA HIS A 172 2.32 -16.43 -4.51
C HIS A 172 1.97 -15.51 -3.33
N LEU A 173 2.93 -14.76 -2.81
CA LEU A 173 2.70 -13.85 -1.69
C LEU A 173 1.64 -12.80 -2.04
N LEU A 174 1.76 -12.14 -3.19
CA LEU A 174 0.81 -11.10 -3.60
C LEU A 174 -0.61 -11.66 -3.80
N SER A 175 -0.74 -12.87 -4.34
CA SER A 175 -2.06 -13.52 -4.49
C SER A 175 -2.68 -13.87 -3.15
N LEU A 176 -1.85 -14.30 -2.20
CA LEU A 176 -2.27 -14.52 -0.82
C LEU A 176 -2.74 -13.22 -0.16
N LEU A 177 -1.99 -12.12 -0.33
CA LEU A 177 -2.38 -10.81 0.21
C LEU A 177 -3.72 -10.33 -0.36
N ASN A 178 -3.94 -10.50 -1.67
CA ASN A 178 -5.21 -10.16 -2.32
C ASN A 178 -6.37 -11.04 -1.83
N GLU A 179 -6.14 -12.36 -1.69
CA GLU A 179 -7.11 -13.31 -1.12
C GLU A 179 -7.60 -12.84 0.26
N TYR A 180 -6.67 -12.40 1.10
CA TYR A 180 -6.97 -11.88 2.45
C TYR A 180 -7.37 -10.40 2.51
N ARG A 181 -7.58 -9.77 1.35
CA ARG A 181 -8.08 -8.39 1.17
C ARG A 181 -7.13 -7.26 1.58
N PHE A 182 -5.83 -7.53 1.63
CA PHE A 182 -4.83 -6.46 1.66
C PHE A 182 -4.76 -5.81 0.27
N ASN A 183 -4.68 -4.48 0.23
CA ASN A 183 -4.64 -3.73 -1.03
C ASN A 183 -3.43 -2.80 -1.15
N GLN A 184 -2.57 -2.78 -0.13
CA GLN A 184 -1.33 -2.02 -0.13
C GLN A 184 -0.20 -2.84 0.49
N VAL A 185 0.99 -2.73 -0.07
CA VAL A 185 2.23 -3.18 0.56
C VAL A 185 3.12 -1.97 0.82
N VAL A 186 3.54 -1.82 2.07
CA VAL A 186 4.59 -0.88 2.47
C VAL A 186 5.92 -1.59 2.30
N MET A 187 6.80 -1.04 1.47
CA MET A 187 8.05 -1.69 1.06
C MET A 187 9.15 -0.69 0.75
N ASN A 188 10.40 -1.15 0.78
CA ASN A 188 11.52 -0.35 0.31
C ASN A 188 11.83 -0.65 -1.16
N VAL A 189 12.37 0.35 -1.86
CA VAL A 189 13.08 0.09 -3.11
C VAL A 189 14.23 -0.88 -2.84
N TYR A 190 15.04 -0.58 -1.83
CA TYR A 190 16.16 -1.44 -1.43
C TYR A 190 16.45 -1.33 0.07
N SER A 191 16.90 -2.44 0.66
CA SER A 191 17.43 -2.53 2.02
C SER A 191 18.50 -3.61 2.06
N TYR A 192 19.51 -3.48 2.93
CA TYR A 192 20.62 -4.44 2.94
C TYR A 192 20.48 -5.49 4.03
N ASP A 193 20.61 -5.09 5.30
CA ASP A 193 20.54 -6.02 6.43
C ASP A 193 20.10 -5.31 7.71
N VAL A 194 19.95 -6.07 8.79
CA VAL A 194 19.59 -5.57 10.13
C VAL A 194 20.80 -5.50 11.05
N SER A 195 20.79 -4.53 11.97
CA SER A 195 21.89 -4.31 12.92
C SER A 195 21.72 -5.05 14.25
N TRP A 196 20.61 -5.77 14.44
CA TRP A 196 20.29 -6.50 15.67
C TRP A 196 20.51 -8.01 15.50
N PRO A 197 20.56 -8.78 16.61
CA PRO A 197 20.78 -10.22 16.53
C PRO A 197 19.68 -10.94 15.74
N LYS A 198 20.09 -11.79 14.79
CA LYS A 198 19.18 -12.68 14.06
C LYS A 198 18.84 -13.91 14.91
N ASP A 199 17.59 -14.33 14.88
CA ASP A 199 17.15 -15.57 15.55
C ASP A 199 17.95 -16.77 15.01
N LYS A 200 18.41 -17.65 15.90
CA LYS A 200 19.16 -18.85 15.52
C LYS A 200 18.33 -19.79 14.64
N ARG A 201 17.01 -19.83 14.83
CA ARG A 201 16.11 -20.62 13.99
C ARG A 201 16.09 -20.16 12.55
N LEU A 202 16.26 -18.86 12.28
CA LEU A 202 16.29 -18.35 10.91
C LEU A 202 17.50 -18.88 10.13
N ALA A 203 18.62 -19.18 10.80
CA ALA A 203 19.79 -19.81 10.17
C ALA A 203 19.52 -21.25 9.70
N GLU A 204 18.51 -21.93 10.26
CA GLU A 204 18.05 -23.25 9.83
C GLU A 204 17.14 -23.16 8.58
N HIS A 205 16.72 -21.94 8.21
CA HIS A 205 15.81 -21.63 7.10
C HIS A 205 16.36 -20.53 6.19
N PRO A 206 17.51 -20.75 5.52
CA PRO A 206 18.13 -19.75 4.65
C PRO A 206 17.25 -19.29 3.48
N GLU A 207 16.22 -20.07 3.11
CA GLU A 207 15.22 -19.70 2.11
C GLU A 207 14.30 -18.54 2.54
N HIS A 208 14.27 -18.22 3.84
CA HIS A 208 13.51 -17.12 4.42
C HIS A 208 14.39 -15.91 4.77
N GLU A 209 15.72 -16.01 4.73
CA GLU A 209 16.65 -14.91 5.02
C GLU A 209 17.07 -14.18 3.74
N TYR A 210 16.78 -12.88 3.66
CA TYR A 210 17.12 -12.03 2.52
C TYR A 210 18.07 -10.89 2.88
N GLY A 211 18.35 -10.67 4.16
CA GLY A 211 19.32 -9.68 4.63
C GLY A 211 20.76 -10.12 4.41
N GLY A 212 21.64 -9.15 4.11
CA GLY A 212 23.06 -9.38 3.94
C GLY A 212 23.45 -9.96 2.56
N ARG A 213 22.51 -9.96 1.60
CA ARG A 213 22.78 -10.42 0.23
C ARG A 213 23.60 -9.41 -0.54
N GLU A 214 24.83 -9.78 -0.89
CA GLU A 214 25.75 -8.92 -1.66
C GLU A 214 25.50 -8.95 -3.18
N ASP A 215 24.68 -9.90 -3.66
CA ASP A 215 24.32 -10.01 -5.08
C ASP A 215 23.18 -9.06 -5.50
N ILE A 216 22.55 -8.39 -4.53
CA ILE A 216 21.48 -7.42 -4.76
C ILE A 216 21.97 -6.04 -4.32
N PHE A 217 22.06 -5.10 -5.26
CA PHE A 217 22.40 -3.71 -4.97
C PHE A 217 21.90 -2.80 -6.10
N PRO A 218 21.32 -1.61 -5.83
CA PRO A 218 20.81 -0.71 -6.87
C PRO A 218 21.90 0.02 -7.66
N PHE A 219 23.14 0.02 -7.18
CA PHE A 219 24.32 0.52 -7.90
C PHE A 219 25.20 -0.65 -8.35
N LEU A 220 26.23 -0.36 -9.13
CA LEU A 220 27.25 -1.36 -9.43
C LEU A 220 28.00 -1.79 -8.15
N GLY A 221 28.73 -2.90 -8.22
CA GLY A 221 29.40 -3.46 -7.06
C GLY A 221 28.42 -4.15 -6.12
N SER A 222 28.59 -3.95 -4.82
CA SER A 222 27.74 -4.54 -3.77
C SER A 222 27.58 -3.58 -2.59
N ASN A 223 26.78 -3.93 -1.58
CA ASN A 223 26.60 -3.05 -0.44
C ASN A 223 27.89 -2.85 0.38
N SER A 224 28.72 -3.90 0.54
CA SER A 224 30.02 -3.77 1.23
C SER A 224 31.12 -3.13 0.38
N ASN A 225 31.01 -3.18 -0.95
CA ASN A 225 31.95 -2.54 -1.87
C ASN A 225 31.20 -1.80 -2.99
N PRO A 226 30.59 -0.64 -2.68
CA PRO A 226 29.71 0.05 -3.62
C PRO A 226 30.47 0.75 -4.74
N ASP A 227 29.95 0.65 -5.97
CA ASP A 227 30.39 1.45 -7.11
C ASP A 227 29.25 2.38 -7.58
N TYR A 228 29.31 3.62 -7.14
CA TYR A 228 28.33 4.66 -7.44
C TYR A 228 28.48 5.32 -8.83
N SER A 229 29.40 4.84 -9.68
CA SER A 229 29.60 5.38 -11.03
C SER A 229 28.39 5.14 -11.94
N SER A 230 27.56 4.14 -11.63
CA SER A 230 26.34 3.84 -12.39
C SER A 230 25.31 3.08 -11.56
N LEU A 231 24.10 2.97 -12.12
CA LEU A 231 23.03 2.16 -11.57
C LEU A 231 23.11 0.72 -12.09
N ASN A 232 22.73 -0.25 -11.25
CA ASN A 232 22.57 -1.64 -11.64
C ASN A 232 21.22 -1.84 -12.33
N LEU A 233 21.22 -1.86 -13.66
CA LEU A 233 19.99 -2.01 -14.45
C LEU A 233 19.31 -3.37 -14.29
N ASP A 234 20.03 -4.42 -13.90
CA ASP A 234 19.42 -5.74 -13.71
C ASP A 234 18.60 -5.77 -12.43
N PHE A 235 19.03 -5.01 -11.40
CA PHE A 235 18.21 -4.75 -10.22
C PHE A 235 16.89 -4.06 -10.57
N PHE A 236 16.94 -2.95 -11.31
CA PHE A 236 15.72 -2.21 -11.66
C PHE A 236 14.82 -2.97 -12.66
N LYS A 237 15.36 -3.86 -13.49
CA LYS A 237 14.54 -4.75 -14.33
C LYS A 237 13.87 -5.86 -13.53
N HIS A 238 14.50 -6.35 -12.47
CA HIS A 238 13.83 -7.25 -11.54
C HIS A 238 12.72 -6.49 -10.79
N PHE A 239 13.02 -5.29 -10.31
CA PHE A 239 12.06 -4.46 -9.60
C PHE A 239 10.86 -4.05 -10.48
N ASP A 240 11.05 -3.83 -11.79
CA ASP A 240 9.95 -3.69 -12.76
C ASP A 240 8.97 -4.87 -12.71
N LYS A 241 9.47 -6.11 -12.61
CA LYS A 241 8.60 -7.30 -12.52
C LYS A 241 7.82 -7.30 -11.21
N VAL A 242 8.45 -6.91 -10.10
CA VAL A 242 7.78 -6.82 -8.79
C VAL A 242 6.65 -5.79 -8.84
N ILE A 243 6.92 -4.57 -9.28
CA ILE A 243 5.92 -3.50 -9.37
C ILE A 243 4.82 -3.82 -10.38
N SER A 244 5.17 -4.43 -11.52
CA SER A 244 4.18 -4.89 -12.51
C SER A 244 3.29 -5.98 -11.94
N GLU A 245 3.84 -6.94 -11.19
CA GLU A 245 3.04 -7.98 -10.54
C GLU A 245 2.08 -7.38 -9.51
N MET A 246 2.54 -6.44 -8.70
CA MET A 246 1.67 -5.73 -7.76
C MET A 246 0.53 -5.00 -8.50
N HIS A 247 0.83 -4.34 -9.63
CA HIS A 247 -0.17 -3.67 -10.45
C HIS A 247 -1.17 -4.66 -11.06
N ASP A 248 -0.70 -5.80 -11.56
CA ASP A 248 -1.54 -6.85 -12.14
C ASP A 248 -2.44 -7.51 -11.10
N GLN A 249 -2.10 -7.42 -9.81
CA GLN A 249 -2.91 -7.89 -8.70
C GLN A 249 -3.67 -6.76 -7.97
N GLU A 250 -3.65 -5.53 -8.50
CA GLU A 250 -4.27 -4.33 -7.91
C GLU A 250 -3.82 -4.02 -6.47
N ILE A 251 -2.56 -4.33 -6.17
CA ILE A 251 -1.91 -4.01 -4.89
C ILE A 251 -1.07 -2.75 -5.07
N VAL A 252 -1.35 -1.74 -4.25
CA VAL A 252 -0.59 -0.50 -4.18
C VAL A 252 0.77 -0.74 -3.54
N SER A 253 1.82 -0.26 -4.18
CA SER A 253 3.16 -0.11 -3.61
C SER A 253 3.25 1.25 -2.95
N HIS A 254 3.25 1.25 -1.61
CA HIS A 254 3.72 2.37 -0.82
C HIS A 254 5.25 2.26 -0.75
N LEU A 255 5.91 2.99 -1.65
CA LEU A 255 7.29 2.76 -2.02
C LEU A 255 8.24 3.72 -1.30
N MET A 256 8.91 3.21 -0.27
CA MET A 256 9.95 3.92 0.47
C MET A 256 11.26 3.92 -0.32
N ILE A 257 11.71 5.08 -0.77
CA ILE A 257 12.88 5.19 -1.64
C ILE A 257 14.19 4.97 -0.87
N TYR A 258 14.26 5.52 0.35
CA TYR A 258 15.40 5.36 1.25
C TYR A 258 15.01 4.71 2.58
N VAL A 259 15.98 4.06 3.20
CA VAL A 259 15.91 3.66 4.62
C VAL A 259 17.28 3.84 5.25
N TRP A 260 17.31 4.42 6.45
CA TRP A 260 18.58 4.77 7.10
C TRP A 260 19.08 3.74 8.11
N ASN A 261 18.20 2.87 8.61
CA ASN A 261 18.51 1.93 9.68
C ASN A 261 18.79 0.48 9.20
N LYS A 262 18.97 0.26 7.89
CA LYS A 262 19.17 -1.08 7.26
C LYS A 262 20.55 -1.35 6.68
N LEU A 263 21.57 -0.73 7.27
CA LEU A 263 22.98 -0.94 6.92
C LEU A 263 23.29 -0.71 5.42
N VAL A 264 22.47 0.10 4.75
CA VAL A 264 22.67 0.39 3.33
C VAL A 264 23.82 1.37 3.16
N SER A 265 24.76 1.02 2.29
CA SER A 265 25.77 1.94 1.79
C SER A 265 25.14 2.84 0.74
N TRP A 266 24.43 3.88 1.19
CA TRP A 266 23.97 4.93 0.28
C TRP A 266 25.13 5.84 -0.14
N PRO A 267 25.07 6.45 -1.34
CA PRO A 267 25.99 7.53 -1.70
C PRO A 267 25.87 8.73 -0.75
N GLU A 268 26.80 9.68 -0.87
CA GLU A 268 26.71 10.97 -0.19
C GLU A 268 25.46 11.72 -0.66
N MET A 269 24.75 12.34 0.28
CA MET A 269 23.53 13.09 -0.02
C MET A 269 23.81 14.20 -1.02
N GLU A 270 22.87 14.41 -1.94
CA GLU A 270 22.92 15.42 -3.01
C GLU A 270 24.06 15.23 -4.03
N SER A 271 24.88 14.19 -3.89
CA SER A 271 25.86 13.83 -4.91
C SER A 271 25.17 13.44 -6.23
N GLU A 272 25.94 13.43 -7.33
CA GLU A 272 25.41 12.98 -8.62
C GLU A 272 24.82 11.58 -8.57
N ALA A 273 25.42 10.67 -7.78
CA ALA A 273 24.93 9.30 -7.65
C ALA A 273 23.61 9.20 -6.88
N ASP A 274 23.49 9.97 -5.82
CA ASP A 274 22.28 10.05 -5.01
C ASP A 274 21.12 10.63 -5.83
N ASN A 275 21.36 11.76 -6.49
CA ASN A 275 20.38 12.40 -7.38
C ASN A 275 20.01 11.47 -8.55
N ARG A 276 20.99 10.78 -9.15
CA ARG A 276 20.76 9.81 -10.23
C ARG A 276 19.85 8.67 -9.79
N TYR A 277 20.10 8.08 -8.61
CA TYR A 277 19.26 7.01 -8.06
C TYR A 277 17.83 7.47 -7.85
N TYR A 278 17.65 8.61 -7.17
CA TYR A 278 16.34 9.15 -6.85
C TYR A 278 15.54 9.48 -8.11
N ASP A 279 16.13 10.28 -9.00
CA ASP A 279 15.55 10.64 -10.29
C ASP A 279 15.13 9.41 -11.09
N TYR A 280 15.99 8.39 -11.12
CA TYR A 280 15.76 7.20 -11.91
C TYR A 280 14.53 6.42 -11.46
N ILE A 281 14.31 6.33 -10.15
CA ILE A 281 13.13 5.67 -9.56
C ILE A 281 11.86 6.42 -9.95
N ILE A 282 11.82 7.74 -9.76
CA ILE A 282 10.64 8.54 -10.11
C ILE A 282 10.35 8.43 -11.61
N LYS A 283 11.37 8.58 -12.47
CA LYS A 283 11.22 8.47 -13.94
C LYS A 283 10.76 7.08 -14.37
N ARG A 284 11.21 6.02 -13.71
CA ARG A 284 10.93 4.63 -14.08
C ARG A 284 9.57 4.13 -13.60
N TYR A 285 9.07 4.60 -12.45
CA TYR A 285 7.86 4.03 -11.84
C TYR A 285 6.64 4.97 -11.79
N GLN A 286 6.77 6.27 -12.03
CA GLN A 286 5.64 7.23 -11.95
C GLN A 286 4.38 6.85 -12.76
N ALA A 287 4.57 6.17 -13.89
CA ALA A 287 3.46 5.78 -14.76
C ALA A 287 2.58 4.67 -14.16
N PHE A 288 3.06 3.92 -13.17
CA PHE A 288 2.28 2.88 -12.49
C PHE A 288 1.20 3.51 -11.59
N PRO A 289 -0.09 3.19 -11.80
CA PRO A 289 -1.18 3.69 -10.96
C PRO A 289 -1.05 3.26 -9.49
N ASN A 290 -0.48 2.08 -9.25
CA ASN A 290 -0.34 1.50 -7.94
C ASN A 290 0.90 2.03 -7.18
N ILE A 291 1.36 3.26 -7.44
CA ILE A 291 2.49 3.87 -6.72
C ILE A 291 2.01 4.98 -5.78
N ILE A 292 2.45 4.90 -4.53
CA ILE A 292 2.50 6.00 -3.57
C ILE A 292 3.97 6.19 -3.20
N TRP A 293 4.48 7.42 -3.33
CA TRP A 293 5.84 7.74 -2.95
C TRP A 293 5.97 7.94 -1.46
N ASP A 294 6.99 7.33 -0.86
CA ASP A 294 7.51 7.72 0.45
C ASP A 294 9.00 8.01 0.29
N VAL A 295 9.42 9.23 0.67
CA VAL A 295 10.82 9.62 0.52
C VAL A 295 11.73 8.69 1.32
N SER A 296 11.33 8.33 2.54
CA SER A 296 12.16 7.48 3.38
C SER A 296 11.43 6.88 4.57
N LYS A 297 11.75 5.60 4.85
CA LYS A 297 11.44 4.95 6.13
C LYS A 297 12.25 5.56 7.27
N GLU A 298 11.54 6.10 8.28
CA GLU A 298 12.15 6.79 9.44
C GLU A 298 13.06 7.94 9.00
N ALA A 299 12.46 8.89 8.28
CA ALA A 299 13.17 9.78 7.37
C ALA A 299 14.20 10.70 8.00
N LEU A 300 14.05 11.06 9.28
CA LEU A 300 15.04 11.86 9.99
C LEU A 300 16.04 10.95 10.71
N HIS A 301 17.25 10.86 10.18
CA HIS A 301 18.37 10.21 10.86
C HIS A 301 19.33 11.27 11.38
N LYS A 302 19.52 11.36 12.70
CA LYS A 302 20.26 12.45 13.39
C LYS A 302 21.64 12.79 12.81
N THR A 303 22.28 11.86 12.11
CA THR A 303 23.62 12.05 11.52
C THR A 303 23.65 12.02 10.00
N ARG A 304 22.53 11.74 9.32
CA ARG A 304 22.49 11.58 7.86
C ARG A 304 21.44 12.51 7.26
N ALA A 305 20.17 12.16 7.26
CA ALA A 305 19.13 12.95 6.61
C ALA A 305 18.61 14.10 7.50
N THR A 306 18.61 15.32 6.94
CA THR A 306 18.02 16.52 7.55
C THR A 306 16.62 16.78 7.00
N ALA A 307 15.79 17.57 7.69
CA ALA A 307 14.49 17.98 7.17
C ALA A 307 14.61 18.70 5.81
N ALA A 308 15.61 19.57 5.64
CA ALA A 308 15.85 20.27 4.37
C ALA A 308 16.12 19.31 3.20
N TYR A 309 16.91 18.26 3.44
CA TYR A 309 17.16 17.22 2.45
C TYR A 309 15.86 16.46 2.08
N ILE A 310 15.04 16.12 3.08
CA ILE A 310 13.75 15.45 2.82
C ILE A 310 12.80 16.37 2.03
N SER A 311 12.69 17.64 2.38
CA SER A 311 11.89 18.63 1.64
C SER A 311 12.37 18.77 0.19
N GLU A 312 13.69 18.80 -0.05
CA GLU A 312 14.23 18.83 -1.41
C GLU A 312 13.84 17.57 -2.19
N ARG A 313 13.86 16.39 -1.56
CA ARG A 313 13.47 15.12 -2.22
C ARG A 313 11.97 15.09 -2.57
N ILE A 314 11.12 15.67 -1.72
CA ILE A 314 9.70 15.89 -2.04
C ILE A 314 9.56 16.82 -3.25
N GLU A 315 10.21 17.99 -3.23
CA GLU A 315 10.17 18.96 -4.33
C GLU A 315 10.66 18.32 -5.64
N ARG A 316 11.77 17.57 -5.59
CA ARG A 316 12.31 16.83 -6.73
C ARG A 316 11.33 15.79 -7.25
N THR A 317 10.63 15.07 -6.38
CA THR A 317 9.56 14.15 -6.79
C THR A 317 8.46 14.91 -7.54
N ARG A 318 7.95 16.01 -6.99
CA ARG A 318 6.90 16.82 -7.64
C ARG A 318 7.31 17.39 -8.98
N ASN A 319 8.58 17.75 -9.14
CA ASN A 319 9.11 18.26 -10.41
C ASN A 319 9.26 17.18 -11.49
N LEU A 320 9.44 15.91 -11.10
CA LEU A 320 9.69 14.79 -12.02
C LEU A 320 8.46 13.94 -12.30
N ASP A 321 7.57 13.79 -11.33
CA ASP A 321 6.39 12.95 -11.42
C ASP A 321 5.29 13.66 -12.21
N SER A 322 5.05 13.19 -13.44
CA SER A 322 4.04 13.75 -14.33
C SER A 322 2.63 13.23 -14.07
N TYR A 323 2.47 12.29 -13.13
CA TYR A 323 1.22 11.60 -12.83
C TYR A 323 0.62 12.02 -11.48
N ASP A 324 1.25 12.97 -10.78
CA ASP A 324 0.80 13.51 -9.50
C ASP A 324 0.50 12.40 -8.47
N ARG A 325 1.37 11.37 -8.39
CA ARG A 325 1.20 10.32 -7.37
C ARG A 325 1.33 10.92 -5.98
N LEU A 326 0.63 10.32 -5.03
CA LEU A 326 0.69 10.77 -3.65
C LEU A 326 2.11 10.65 -3.11
N VAL A 327 2.56 11.63 -2.34
CA VAL A 327 3.84 11.63 -1.64
C VAL A 327 3.65 11.80 -0.14
N SER A 328 4.42 11.04 0.64
CA SER A 328 4.58 11.25 2.06
C SER A 328 6.01 10.90 2.52
N VAL A 329 6.19 10.87 3.83
CA VAL A 329 7.44 10.57 4.51
C VAL A 329 7.14 9.78 5.79
N HIS A 330 7.79 8.65 6.04
CA HIS A 330 7.63 7.92 7.30
C HIS A 330 8.36 8.61 8.47
N ASP A 331 7.83 9.74 8.92
CA ASP A 331 8.25 10.47 10.12
C ASP A 331 7.14 11.44 10.54
N TYR A 332 6.48 11.19 11.67
CA TYR A 332 5.37 12.04 12.14
C TYR A 332 5.84 13.45 12.52
N GLY A 333 7.05 13.60 13.05
CA GLY A 333 7.60 14.89 13.44
C GLY A 333 7.85 15.78 12.21
N PHE A 334 8.41 15.19 11.15
CA PHE A 334 8.54 15.85 9.86
C PHE A 334 7.17 16.21 9.28
N CYS A 335 6.26 15.23 9.13
CA CYS A 335 4.93 15.48 8.56
C CYS A 335 4.16 16.56 9.32
N ARG A 336 4.28 16.60 10.65
CA ARG A 336 3.64 17.64 11.47
C ARG A 336 4.17 19.04 11.18
N ASN A 337 5.48 19.17 10.98
CA ASN A 337 6.14 20.47 10.77
C ASN A 337 6.15 20.90 9.29
N HIS A 338 5.95 19.97 8.37
CA HIS A 338 6.01 20.15 6.91
C HIS A 338 4.73 19.62 6.25
N ALA A 339 3.57 19.80 6.89
CA ALA A 339 2.32 19.19 6.45
C ALA A 339 1.92 19.59 5.02
N ASP A 340 2.26 20.81 4.59
CA ASP A 340 1.95 21.31 3.26
C ASP A 340 2.78 20.65 2.14
N GLU A 341 3.88 19.97 2.47
CA GLU A 341 4.75 19.30 1.51
C GLU A 341 4.27 17.87 1.19
N VAL A 342 3.54 17.23 2.10
CA VAL A 342 3.05 15.84 1.98
C VAL A 342 1.55 15.77 1.69
N ASP A 343 1.09 14.72 1.01
CA ASP A 343 -0.33 14.55 0.67
C ASP A 343 -1.18 14.00 1.82
N PHE A 344 -0.58 13.16 2.66
CA PHE A 344 -1.20 12.59 3.85
C PHE A 344 -0.20 12.59 5.01
N ILE A 345 -0.70 12.43 6.23
CA ILE A 345 0.15 12.40 7.43
C ILE A 345 0.43 10.96 7.80
N SER A 346 1.68 10.55 7.64
CA SER A 346 2.18 9.26 8.12
C SER A 346 2.57 9.33 9.59
N MET A 347 2.24 8.26 10.31
CA MET A 347 2.55 8.12 11.73
C MET A 347 3.28 6.82 12.03
N GLN A 348 4.18 6.90 13.00
CA GLN A 348 4.70 5.77 13.77
C GLN A 348 4.33 6.05 15.23
N ASN A 349 3.43 5.25 15.80
CA ASN A 349 3.03 5.44 17.20
C ASN A 349 2.85 4.11 17.93
N TRP A 350 3.81 3.80 18.78
CA TRP A 350 3.81 2.56 19.57
C TRP A 350 3.18 2.73 20.95
N GLN A 351 2.74 3.94 21.31
CA GLN A 351 2.28 4.24 22.66
C GLN A 351 0.99 3.47 22.96
N HIS A 352 0.76 3.24 24.26
CA HIS A 352 -0.45 2.57 24.73
C HIS A 352 -1.72 3.39 24.41
N THR A 353 -1.62 4.71 24.44
CA THR A 353 -2.71 5.67 24.14
C THR A 353 -2.93 5.89 22.64
N LEU A 354 -2.69 4.86 21.81
CA LEU A 354 -2.69 4.93 20.34
C LEU A 354 -3.92 5.64 19.76
N TYR A 355 -5.12 5.24 20.18
CA TYR A 355 -6.38 5.85 19.72
C TYR A 355 -6.39 7.37 19.91
N GLN A 356 -6.01 7.86 21.10
CA GLN A 356 -6.03 9.29 21.40
C GLN A 356 -5.01 10.05 20.55
N ASN A 357 -3.84 9.46 20.32
CA ASN A 357 -2.80 10.08 19.49
C ASN A 357 -3.24 10.17 18.03
N MET A 358 -3.87 9.13 17.50
CA MET A 358 -4.44 9.11 16.15
C MET A 358 -5.56 10.16 16.01
N LEU A 359 -6.45 10.24 16.99
CA LEU A 359 -7.54 11.22 17.01
C LEU A 359 -7.01 12.65 17.07
N ASN A 360 -5.98 12.90 17.89
CA ASN A 360 -5.32 14.20 17.97
C ASN A 360 -4.69 14.57 16.62
N ALA A 361 -3.97 13.64 15.97
CA ALA A 361 -3.41 13.90 14.65
C ALA A 361 -4.51 14.24 13.63
N ARG A 362 -5.62 13.50 13.62
CA ARG A 362 -6.76 13.80 12.74
C ARG A 362 -7.35 15.20 12.97
N ASN A 363 -7.42 15.63 14.23
CA ASN A 363 -7.91 16.96 14.59
C ASN A 363 -6.91 18.07 14.22
N ASP A 364 -5.61 17.80 14.37
CA ASP A 364 -4.54 18.72 14.00
C ASP A 364 -4.45 18.91 12.47
N PHE A 365 -4.83 17.89 11.68
CA PHE A 365 -4.79 17.90 10.21
C PHE A 365 -6.17 17.60 9.58
N PRO A 366 -7.15 18.50 9.70
CA PRO A 366 -8.55 18.22 9.31
C PRO A 366 -8.77 18.02 7.80
N ASN A 367 -7.78 18.39 6.98
CA ASN A 367 -7.82 18.34 5.52
C ASN A 367 -6.85 17.32 4.92
N LYS A 368 -6.36 16.36 5.71
CA LYS A 368 -5.45 15.31 5.25
C LYS A 368 -5.86 13.94 5.79
N PRO A 369 -5.67 12.86 5.03
CA PRO A 369 -5.75 11.52 5.58
C PRO A 369 -4.64 11.29 6.62
N ILE A 370 -4.96 10.53 7.68
CA ILE A 370 -3.97 10.07 8.66
C ILE A 370 -3.73 8.59 8.41
N PHE A 371 -2.48 8.19 8.26
CA PHE A 371 -2.09 6.79 8.07
C PHE A 371 -1.04 6.41 9.10
N ASN A 372 -1.39 5.49 10.02
CA ASN A 372 -0.39 4.91 10.90
C ASN A 372 0.30 3.78 10.16
N ILE A 373 1.46 4.09 9.59
CA ILE A 373 2.26 3.10 8.89
C ILE A 373 2.77 2.08 9.89
N GLU A 374 3.13 2.48 11.11
CA GLU A 374 3.75 1.57 12.06
C GLU A 374 3.30 1.81 13.51
N HIS A 375 2.28 1.05 13.92
CA HIS A 375 1.65 1.22 15.24
C HIS A 375 2.31 0.38 16.35
N GLY A 376 3.47 -0.23 16.13
CA GLY A 376 4.20 -1.00 17.14
C GLY A 376 3.67 -2.40 17.46
N GLY A 377 2.63 -2.86 16.73
CA GLY A 377 2.14 -4.24 16.84
C GLY A 377 2.69 -5.08 15.70
N TYR A 378 3.52 -6.06 16.03
CA TYR A 378 4.24 -6.93 15.11
C TYR A 378 3.88 -8.38 15.44
N GLU A 379 2.87 -8.92 14.77
CA GLU A 379 2.40 -10.28 15.00
C GLU A 379 3.56 -11.26 14.92
N GLU A 380 3.67 -12.07 15.98
CA GLU A 380 4.70 -13.09 16.11
C GLU A 380 4.70 -14.09 14.95
N SER A 381 5.91 -14.52 14.60
CA SER A 381 6.16 -15.50 13.56
C SER A 381 7.04 -16.63 14.13
N PRO A 382 7.44 -17.62 13.30
CA PRO A 382 8.33 -18.70 13.75
C PRO A 382 9.71 -18.22 14.23
N TYR A 383 10.10 -17.00 13.86
CA TYR A 383 11.38 -16.37 14.20
C TYR A 383 11.14 -15.04 14.91
N VAL A 384 11.93 -14.73 15.93
CA VAL A 384 11.97 -13.38 16.49
C VAL A 384 12.86 -12.52 15.59
N VAL A 385 12.25 -11.88 14.59
CA VAL A 385 12.96 -11.00 13.65
C VAL A 385 13.10 -9.61 14.28
N PHE A 386 11.98 -9.01 14.66
CA PHE A 386 11.92 -7.78 15.43
C PHE A 386 10.53 -7.72 16.10
N PRO A 387 10.44 -7.78 17.43
CA PRO A 387 9.17 -8.04 18.11
C PRO A 387 8.25 -6.83 18.23
N GLY A 388 8.72 -5.61 17.96
CA GLY A 388 7.97 -4.40 18.28
C GLY A 388 7.62 -4.29 19.77
N ALA A 389 6.50 -3.62 20.08
CA ALA A 389 5.98 -3.50 21.45
C ALA A 389 4.87 -4.51 21.77
N TYR A 390 4.18 -5.05 20.77
CA TYR A 390 3.07 -5.99 20.93
C TYR A 390 3.20 -7.10 19.90
N VAL A 391 3.18 -8.36 20.34
CA VAL A 391 3.35 -9.52 19.46
C VAL A 391 2.13 -10.43 19.37
N ASN A 392 1.22 -10.37 20.35
CA ASN A 392 0.01 -11.17 20.34
C ASN A 392 -0.94 -10.70 19.23
N ALA A 393 -1.39 -11.64 18.39
CA ALA A 393 -2.21 -11.35 17.22
C ALA A 393 -3.48 -10.54 17.53
N GLU A 394 -4.20 -10.88 18.61
CA GLU A 394 -5.42 -10.14 19.00
C GLU A 394 -5.11 -8.70 19.46
N VAL A 395 -3.99 -8.49 20.15
CA VAL A 395 -3.55 -7.15 20.55
C VAL A 395 -3.13 -6.34 19.32
N CYS A 396 -2.42 -6.94 18.36
CA CYS A 396 -2.09 -6.30 17.09
C CYS A 396 -3.36 -5.92 16.32
N LEU A 397 -4.35 -6.81 16.26
CA LEU A 397 -5.66 -6.53 15.65
C LEU A 397 -6.38 -5.36 16.34
N ARG A 398 -6.42 -5.34 17.67
CA ARG A 398 -7.00 -4.23 18.44
C ARG A 398 -6.36 -2.88 18.10
N ARG A 399 -5.04 -2.85 17.93
CA ARG A 399 -4.32 -1.62 17.55
C ARG A 399 -4.70 -1.15 16.15
N ASN A 400 -4.92 -2.05 15.20
CA ASN A 400 -5.44 -1.71 13.88
C ASN A 400 -6.84 -1.08 13.96
N TYR A 401 -7.75 -1.67 14.73
CA TYR A 401 -9.07 -1.07 14.96
C TYR A 401 -8.99 0.28 15.69
N MET A 402 -8.05 0.49 16.61
CA MET A 402 -7.83 1.79 17.25
C MET A 402 -7.48 2.88 16.22
N CYS A 403 -6.65 2.58 15.22
CA CYS A 403 -6.34 3.51 14.13
C CYS A 403 -7.60 3.84 13.30
N LEU A 404 -8.36 2.81 12.90
CA LEU A 404 -9.58 2.98 12.11
C LEU A 404 -10.67 3.74 12.86
N PHE A 405 -10.92 3.41 14.13
CA PHE A 405 -11.92 4.09 14.96
C PHE A 405 -11.52 5.51 15.36
N ALA A 406 -10.24 5.86 15.23
CA ALA A 406 -9.78 7.24 15.32
C ALA A 406 -9.94 8.02 14.00
N GLY A 407 -10.46 7.37 12.94
CA GLY A 407 -10.72 7.96 11.63
C GLY A 407 -9.48 8.04 10.72
N GLY A 408 -8.45 7.21 10.96
CA GLY A 408 -7.28 7.06 10.11
C GLY A 408 -7.17 5.66 9.49
N TYR A 409 -6.05 5.37 8.84
CA TYR A 409 -5.71 4.09 8.22
C TYR A 409 -4.59 3.36 8.98
N THR A 410 -4.34 2.09 8.66
CA THR A 410 -3.46 1.21 9.43
C THR A 410 -2.74 0.17 8.57
N THR A 411 -1.64 -0.36 9.10
CA THR A 411 -0.81 -1.39 8.46
C THR A 411 -0.71 -2.63 9.35
N TYR A 412 -0.80 -3.80 8.74
CA TYR A 412 -0.50 -5.08 9.37
C TYR A 412 0.99 -5.39 9.30
N TYR A 413 1.57 -5.70 10.46
CA TYR A 413 2.94 -6.22 10.57
C TYR A 413 2.89 -7.65 11.05
N TRP A 414 3.47 -8.54 10.24
CA TRP A 414 3.84 -9.88 10.67
C TRP A 414 5.34 -10.02 10.60
N GLN A 415 5.97 -10.47 11.69
CA GLN A 415 7.42 -10.54 11.79
C GLN A 415 8.06 -11.36 10.67
N GLY A 416 7.36 -12.39 10.18
CA GLY A 416 7.81 -13.26 9.09
C GLY A 416 7.85 -12.60 7.70
N ALA A 417 7.49 -11.32 7.57
CA ALA A 417 7.57 -10.57 6.31
C ALA A 417 8.09 -9.12 6.46
N SER A 418 8.22 -8.59 7.68
CA SER A 418 8.38 -7.14 7.89
C SER A 418 9.83 -6.61 7.78
N TRP A 419 10.84 -7.48 7.75
CA TRP A 419 12.26 -7.07 7.78
C TRP A 419 13.12 -8.00 6.90
N ASN A 420 14.32 -8.38 7.34
CA ASN A 420 15.25 -9.25 6.59
C ASN A 420 14.73 -10.68 6.39
N ALA A 421 13.74 -11.12 7.17
CA ALA A 421 13.07 -12.39 6.97
C ALA A 421 11.78 -12.24 6.15
N LEU A 422 11.58 -13.10 5.16
CA LEU A 422 10.40 -13.10 4.30
C LEU A 422 9.92 -14.51 3.94
N ILE A 423 8.84 -14.94 4.59
CA ILE A 423 8.12 -16.18 4.33
C ILE A 423 6.97 -15.88 3.36
N HIS A 424 7.21 -16.13 2.07
CA HIS A 424 6.24 -15.87 1.00
C HIS A 424 5.01 -16.81 1.00
N ASN A 425 5.10 -17.96 1.68
CA ASN A 425 4.08 -19.02 1.70
C ASN A 425 3.78 -19.51 3.14
N PRO A 426 3.28 -18.63 4.03
CA PRO A 426 3.15 -18.92 5.47
C PRO A 426 2.27 -20.14 5.79
N PHE A 427 1.23 -20.39 5.00
CA PHE A 427 0.28 -21.48 5.27
C PHE A 427 0.74 -22.85 4.77
N GLU A 428 1.79 -22.88 3.95
CA GLU A 428 2.45 -24.08 3.43
C GLU A 428 3.63 -24.54 4.30
N GLN A 429 3.94 -23.76 5.35
CA GLN A 429 4.97 -24.09 6.32
C GLN A 429 4.55 -25.25 7.24
N PRO A 430 5.52 -25.93 7.88
CA PRO A 430 5.26 -26.99 8.86
C PRO A 430 4.22 -26.63 9.91
N GLU A 431 3.55 -27.62 10.48
CA GLU A 431 2.47 -27.39 11.47
C GLU A 431 2.95 -26.70 12.75
N ASP A 432 4.22 -26.88 13.12
CA ASP A 432 4.85 -26.25 14.28
C ASP A 432 5.28 -24.80 14.03
N PHE A 433 5.19 -24.30 12.79
CA PHE A 433 5.40 -22.90 12.49
C PHE A 433 4.21 -22.07 12.98
N LYS A 434 4.54 -20.98 13.68
CA LYS A 434 3.54 -20.00 14.05
C LYS A 434 3.06 -19.24 12.81
N LYS A 435 1.85 -19.56 12.36
CA LYS A 435 1.20 -18.97 11.18
C LYS A 435 0.56 -17.62 11.53
N PRO A 436 0.52 -16.68 10.58
CA PRO A 436 -0.12 -15.39 10.79
C PRO A 436 -1.65 -15.50 10.69
N HIS A 437 -2.36 -14.56 11.31
CA HIS A 437 -3.81 -14.41 11.25
C HIS A 437 -4.25 -13.40 10.18
N PHE A 438 -3.94 -13.67 8.90
CA PHE A 438 -4.33 -12.79 7.80
C PHE A 438 -5.86 -12.66 7.68
N GLU A 439 -6.63 -13.67 8.10
CA GLU A 439 -8.09 -13.68 8.10
C GLU A 439 -8.71 -12.54 8.91
N TYR A 440 -8.01 -12.02 9.92
CA TYR A 440 -8.49 -10.88 10.70
C TYR A 440 -8.72 -9.63 9.83
N PHE A 441 -7.92 -9.45 8.78
CA PHE A 441 -8.07 -8.34 7.84
C PHE A 441 -9.19 -8.58 6.82
N THR A 442 -9.44 -9.84 6.46
CA THR A 442 -10.65 -10.20 5.70
C THR A 442 -11.92 -9.91 6.49
N HIS A 443 -11.93 -10.21 7.79
CA HIS A 443 -13.04 -9.87 8.68
C HIS A 443 -13.21 -8.35 8.81
N MET A 444 -12.12 -7.62 9.00
CA MET A 444 -12.13 -6.16 9.03
C MET A 444 -12.68 -5.56 7.74
N ARG A 445 -12.26 -6.08 6.57
CA ARG A 445 -12.80 -5.67 5.27
C ARG A 445 -14.29 -5.94 5.17
N LYS A 446 -14.75 -7.14 5.58
CA LYS A 446 -16.18 -7.51 5.60
C LYS A 446 -17.04 -6.50 6.37
N LEU A 447 -16.55 -5.98 7.50
CA LEU A 447 -17.27 -4.95 8.26
C LEU A 447 -17.44 -3.67 7.41
N PHE A 448 -16.34 -3.12 6.91
CA PHE A 448 -16.35 -1.82 6.23
C PHE A 448 -16.90 -1.88 4.78
N ASP A 449 -17.00 -3.06 4.17
CA ASP A 449 -17.79 -3.27 2.95
C ASP A 449 -19.30 -3.03 3.18
N SER A 450 -19.78 -3.29 4.40
CA SER A 450 -21.17 -3.05 4.80
C SER A 450 -21.41 -1.71 5.51
N ALA A 451 -20.33 -0.98 5.80
CA ALA A 451 -20.31 0.25 6.57
C ALA A 451 -19.27 1.20 5.93
N PRO A 452 -19.67 2.01 4.94
CA PRO A 452 -18.75 2.82 4.12
C PRO A 452 -17.89 3.75 4.98
N PHE A 453 -16.61 3.42 5.14
CA PHE A 453 -15.69 4.05 6.09
C PHE A 453 -15.55 5.56 5.85
N GLU A 454 -15.58 5.99 4.60
CA GLU A 454 -15.44 7.38 4.17
C GLU A 454 -16.56 8.31 4.63
N ASN A 455 -17.69 7.76 5.06
CA ASN A 455 -18.82 8.52 5.60
C ASN A 455 -18.79 8.57 7.15
N PHE A 456 -17.82 7.91 7.81
CA PHE A 456 -17.72 7.88 9.27
C PHE A 456 -16.84 9.00 9.83
N GLU A 457 -17.27 9.54 10.96
CA GLU A 457 -16.51 10.46 11.80
C GLU A 457 -16.30 9.85 13.19
N PRO A 458 -15.08 9.94 13.77
CA PRO A 458 -14.87 9.58 15.16
C PRO A 458 -15.62 10.54 16.08
N ASN A 459 -16.58 10.02 16.83
CA ASN A 459 -17.39 10.83 17.73
C ASN A 459 -16.94 10.65 19.18
N ALA A 460 -15.76 11.18 19.48
CA ALA A 460 -15.10 10.98 20.77
C ALA A 460 -15.90 11.50 21.97
N ARG A 461 -16.84 12.44 21.75
CA ARG A 461 -17.80 12.91 22.77
C ARG A 461 -18.66 11.78 23.33
N TYR A 462 -18.96 10.77 22.52
CA TYR A 462 -19.74 9.59 22.90
C TYR A 462 -18.87 8.33 23.02
N ASN A 463 -17.55 8.49 23.13
CA ASN A 463 -16.74 7.39 23.64
C ASN A 463 -17.18 7.08 25.07
N GLY A 464 -17.51 5.81 25.30
CA GLY A 464 -17.70 5.27 26.63
C GLY A 464 -16.44 4.53 27.06
N SER A 465 -16.61 3.27 27.44
CA SER A 465 -15.49 2.32 27.58
C SER A 465 -14.93 1.87 26.22
N GLY A 466 -15.67 2.10 25.13
CA GLY A 466 -15.30 1.78 23.75
C GLY A 466 -15.15 3.02 22.85
N TYR A 467 -14.80 2.79 21.58
CA TYR A 467 -14.59 3.85 20.60
C TYR A 467 -15.76 3.96 19.63
N ASN A 468 -16.18 5.19 19.34
CA ASN A 468 -17.35 5.50 18.53
C ASN A 468 -16.97 6.04 17.15
N LEU A 469 -17.48 5.39 16.10
CA LEU A 469 -17.57 5.95 14.76
C LEU A 469 -19.04 6.19 14.42
N THR A 470 -19.36 7.38 13.92
CA THR A 470 -20.70 7.77 13.51
C THR A 470 -20.72 8.15 12.03
N ASN A 471 -21.61 7.52 11.28
CA ASN A 471 -21.96 7.90 9.91
C ASN A 471 -23.37 8.48 9.95
N GLU A 472 -23.46 9.80 10.09
CA GLU A 472 -24.74 10.51 10.12
C GLU A 472 -25.50 10.38 8.79
N LYS A 473 -24.77 10.30 7.66
CA LYS A 473 -25.33 10.25 6.30
C LYS A 473 -26.15 8.99 6.06
N ASP A 474 -25.60 7.83 6.44
CA ASP A 474 -26.24 6.53 6.22
C ASP A 474 -26.97 6.02 7.48
N GLY A 475 -26.93 6.78 8.58
CA GLY A 475 -27.64 6.43 9.81
C GLY A 475 -27.02 5.22 10.52
N ILE A 476 -25.69 5.15 10.58
CA ILE A 476 -24.94 4.03 11.17
C ILE A 476 -24.06 4.51 12.32
N ILE A 477 -24.10 3.79 13.45
CA ILE A 477 -23.15 3.95 14.55
C ILE A 477 -22.40 2.64 14.74
N LEU A 478 -21.07 2.71 14.86
CA LEU A 478 -20.21 1.61 15.24
C LEU A 478 -19.59 1.91 16.62
N ILE A 479 -19.66 0.94 17.54
CA ILE A 479 -18.99 1.02 18.84
C ILE A 479 -18.00 -0.14 18.98
N TYR A 480 -16.71 0.15 18.85
CA TYR A 480 -15.64 -0.80 19.12
C TYR A 480 -15.55 -1.09 20.61
N THR A 481 -15.56 -2.37 20.97
CA THR A 481 -15.70 -2.78 22.37
C THR A 481 -14.71 -3.89 22.73
N PRO A 482 -13.57 -3.52 23.35
CA PRO A 482 -12.58 -4.48 23.88
C PRO A 482 -13.23 -5.59 24.71
N LYS A 483 -12.77 -6.84 24.60
CA LYS A 483 -13.38 -8.01 25.25
C LYS A 483 -13.48 -7.91 26.77
N GLU A 484 -12.57 -7.16 27.38
CA GLU A 484 -12.52 -6.90 28.81
C GLU A 484 -13.62 -5.92 29.27
N ASN A 485 -14.18 -5.13 28.35
CA ASN A 485 -15.26 -4.20 28.68
C ASN A 485 -16.54 -4.95 29.01
N HIS A 486 -17.00 -4.73 30.24
CA HIS A 486 -18.29 -5.25 30.70
C HIS A 486 -19.45 -4.60 29.96
N TYR A 487 -19.45 -3.26 29.86
CA TYR A 487 -20.56 -2.48 29.32
C TYR A 487 -20.05 -1.37 28.39
N THR A 488 -20.77 -1.15 27.30
CA THR A 488 -20.64 -0.03 26.36
C THR A 488 -22.03 0.36 25.86
N SER A 489 -22.25 1.58 25.39
CA SER A 489 -23.56 1.99 24.89
C SER A 489 -23.52 3.19 23.97
N ALA A 490 -24.33 3.15 22.91
CA ALA A 490 -24.65 4.30 22.08
C ALA A 490 -25.91 5.06 22.53
N LYS A 491 -26.57 4.63 23.63
CA LYS A 491 -27.88 5.15 24.08
C LYS A 491 -27.93 6.67 24.16
N VAL A 492 -26.90 7.27 24.77
CA VAL A 492 -26.85 8.73 24.96
C VAL A 492 -26.80 9.46 23.63
N GLN A 493 -26.00 8.96 22.68
CA GLN A 493 -25.94 9.54 21.34
C GLN A 493 -27.25 9.34 20.59
N VAL A 494 -27.73 8.09 20.49
CA VAL A 494 -28.94 7.76 19.75
C VAL A 494 -30.12 8.60 20.26
N SER A 495 -30.34 8.65 21.57
CA SER A 495 -31.45 9.44 22.15
C SER A 495 -31.36 10.94 21.88
N LYS A 496 -30.15 11.50 21.77
CA LYS A 496 -29.94 12.94 21.53
C LYS A 496 -29.97 13.31 20.06
N GLU A 497 -29.40 12.48 19.20
CA GLU A 497 -29.04 12.86 17.82
C GLU A 497 -29.87 12.14 16.76
N PHE A 498 -30.55 11.03 17.10
CA PHE A 498 -31.23 10.20 16.13
C PHE A 498 -32.65 9.80 16.54
N ASP A 499 -33.55 9.72 15.56
CA ASP A 499 -34.75 8.90 15.66
C ASP A 499 -34.37 7.44 15.37
N TYR A 500 -34.82 6.55 16.25
CA TYR A 500 -34.45 5.14 16.29
C TYR A 500 -35.67 4.21 16.23
N GLU A 501 -36.85 4.73 15.87
CA GLU A 501 -38.09 3.93 15.76
C GLU A 501 -37.89 2.66 14.91
N ASN A 502 -37.13 2.80 13.82
CA ASN A 502 -36.82 1.75 12.85
C ASN A 502 -35.37 1.24 12.95
N ALA A 503 -34.63 1.66 13.98
CA ALA A 503 -33.23 1.27 14.12
C ALA A 503 -33.11 -0.22 14.42
N THR A 504 -32.04 -0.82 13.89
CA THR A 504 -31.65 -2.21 14.15
C THR A 504 -30.28 -2.25 14.80
N GLN A 505 -29.96 -3.37 15.45
CA GLN A 505 -28.64 -3.61 16.02
C GLN A 505 -28.12 -5.00 15.70
N GLN A 506 -26.80 -5.12 15.66
CA GLN A 506 -26.08 -6.36 15.42
C GLN A 506 -24.71 -6.28 16.09
N TRP A 507 -24.15 -7.41 16.50
CA TRP A 507 -22.76 -7.49 16.96
C TRP A 507 -21.89 -8.18 15.92
N PHE A 508 -20.68 -7.66 15.74
CA PHE A 508 -19.65 -8.22 14.88
C PHE A 508 -18.47 -8.70 15.73
N ASN A 509 -18.08 -9.97 15.59
CA ASN A 509 -16.91 -10.56 16.24
C ASN A 509 -15.66 -10.25 15.41
N THR A 510 -14.66 -9.58 16.00
CA THR A 510 -13.47 -9.16 15.24
C THR A 510 -12.53 -10.32 14.90
N LEU A 511 -12.58 -11.43 15.63
CA LEU A 511 -11.72 -12.60 15.43
C LEU A 511 -12.27 -13.57 14.39
N THR A 512 -13.61 -13.70 14.30
CA THR A 512 -14.26 -14.69 13.41
C THR A 512 -14.99 -14.06 12.23
N GLY A 513 -15.20 -12.74 12.26
CA GLY A 513 -16.03 -12.03 11.30
C GLY A 513 -17.52 -12.41 11.37
N GLU A 514 -17.95 -13.12 12.42
CA GLU A 514 -19.34 -13.49 12.65
C GLU A 514 -20.19 -12.26 12.96
N LEU A 515 -21.40 -12.23 12.41
CA LEU A 515 -22.45 -11.28 12.75
C LEU A 515 -23.56 -12.02 13.49
N THR A 516 -24.04 -11.48 14.61
CA THR A 516 -25.27 -11.99 15.23
C THR A 516 -26.47 -11.79 14.32
N PRO A 517 -27.64 -12.39 14.60
CA PRO A 517 -28.88 -11.94 13.98
C PRO A 517 -29.06 -10.43 14.16
N GLU A 518 -29.58 -9.77 13.12
CA GLU A 518 -29.97 -8.37 13.20
C GLU A 518 -31.32 -8.27 13.92
N GLU A 519 -31.39 -7.45 14.96
CA GLU A 519 -32.57 -7.32 15.81
C GLU A 519 -33.01 -5.86 15.90
N LYS A 520 -34.25 -5.60 16.33
CA LYS A 520 -34.71 -4.23 16.60
C LYS A 520 -33.85 -3.60 17.70
N TYR A 521 -33.36 -2.38 17.45
CA TYR A 521 -32.63 -1.62 18.47
C TYR A 521 -33.59 -1.21 19.59
N ASN A 522 -33.28 -1.64 20.82
CA ASN A 522 -34.08 -1.33 21.99
C ASN A 522 -33.22 -0.63 23.04
N MET A 523 -33.61 0.59 23.42
CA MET A 523 -32.96 1.30 24.52
C MET A 523 -33.37 0.68 25.86
N LYS A 524 -32.44 -0.01 26.50
CA LYS A 524 -32.63 -0.51 27.86
C LYS A 524 -32.24 0.54 28.90
N GLU A 525 -32.96 0.57 30.03
CA GLU A 525 -32.70 1.54 31.09
C GLU A 525 -31.39 1.27 31.83
N LEU A 526 -31.09 -0.01 32.13
CA LEU A 526 -29.94 -0.44 32.91
C LEU A 526 -28.97 -1.31 32.09
N GLY A 527 -28.37 -0.73 31.05
CA GLY A 527 -27.51 -1.46 30.12
C GLY A 527 -26.28 -2.13 30.75
N PHE A 528 -25.84 -1.71 31.94
CA PHE A 528 -24.71 -2.31 32.66
C PHE A 528 -24.88 -3.79 32.94
N TRP A 529 -26.13 -4.28 33.07
CA TRP A 529 -26.44 -5.68 33.34
C TRP A 529 -26.73 -6.49 32.07
N ASP A 530 -26.81 -5.83 30.92
CA ASP A 530 -27.06 -6.54 29.67
C ASP A 530 -25.87 -7.41 29.31
N TYR A 531 -26.13 -8.63 28.88
CA TYR A 531 -25.13 -9.45 28.22
C TYR A 531 -24.86 -8.89 26.82
N ARG A 532 -23.59 -8.91 26.40
CA ARG A 532 -23.23 -8.79 24.99
C ARG A 532 -22.57 -10.09 24.51
N PRO A 533 -22.78 -10.48 23.25
CA PRO A 533 -22.06 -11.59 22.62
C PRO A 533 -20.54 -11.50 22.79
N TRP A 534 -19.89 -12.65 23.01
CA TRP A 534 -18.44 -12.83 23.11
C TRP A 534 -17.72 -12.00 24.19
N ARG A 535 -18.43 -11.55 25.22
CA ARG A 535 -17.81 -10.88 26.37
C ARG A 535 -16.72 -11.77 26.97
N TYR A 536 -15.52 -11.21 27.17
CA TYR A 536 -14.30 -11.90 27.61
C TYR A 536 -13.70 -12.90 26.60
N GLU A 537 -14.34 -13.13 25.46
CA GLU A 537 -13.88 -14.05 24.42
C GLU A 537 -13.22 -13.29 23.26
N ALA A 538 -13.87 -12.24 22.74
CA ALA A 538 -13.40 -11.48 21.59
C ALA A 538 -13.72 -9.98 21.71
N ASP A 539 -12.87 -9.15 21.11
CA ASP A 539 -13.26 -7.77 20.82
C ASP A 539 -14.44 -7.81 19.85
N ALA A 540 -15.39 -6.90 20.05
CA ALA A 540 -16.61 -6.90 19.25
C ALA A 540 -17.06 -5.48 18.93
N ILE A 541 -17.77 -5.34 17.81
CA ILE A 541 -18.29 -4.06 17.35
C ILE A 541 -19.81 -4.14 17.39
N LEU A 542 -20.42 -3.26 18.19
CA LEU A 542 -21.86 -3.02 18.11
C LEU A 542 -22.13 -2.16 16.88
N ILE A 543 -23.01 -2.63 16.01
CA ILE A 543 -23.45 -1.93 14.81
C ILE A 543 -24.91 -1.56 15.03
N ILE A 544 -25.24 -0.27 14.93
CA ILE A 544 -26.62 0.23 14.93
C ILE A 544 -26.88 0.86 13.58
N ARG A 545 -27.95 0.44 12.90
CA ARG A 545 -28.32 0.91 11.56
C ARG A 545 -29.71 1.52 11.54
N ASN A 546 -30.08 2.10 10.40
CA ASN A 546 -31.40 2.65 10.14
C ASN A 546 -31.78 3.79 11.10
N LEU A 547 -30.77 4.50 11.62
CA LEU A 547 -30.96 5.70 12.42
C LEU A 547 -31.29 6.88 11.50
N LYS A 548 -32.23 7.72 11.89
CA LYS A 548 -32.52 8.97 11.17
C LYS A 548 -32.01 10.15 11.97
N PRO A 549 -31.08 10.98 11.45
CA PRO A 549 -30.64 12.18 12.16
C PRO A 549 -31.83 13.05 12.53
N LYS A 550 -31.88 13.51 13.79
CA LYS A 550 -32.87 14.53 14.19
C LYS A 550 -32.51 15.83 13.49
N THR A 551 -33.53 16.55 13.01
CA THR A 551 -33.34 17.89 12.47
C THR A 551 -32.71 18.77 13.55
N LYS A 552 -31.50 19.30 13.28
CA LYS A 552 -30.77 20.17 14.21
C LYS A 552 -31.45 21.53 14.35
#